data_AF-A0A915XNF0-F1
#
_entry.id   AF-A0A915XNF0-F1
#
_cell.length_a   1.000
_cell.length_b   1.000
_cell.length_c   1.000
_cell.angle_alpha   90.00
_cell.angle_beta   90.00
_cell.angle_gamma   90.00
#
_symmetry.space_group_name_H-M   'P 1'
#
loop_
_entity.id
_entity.type
_entity.pdbx_description
1 polymer ?
#
loop_
_entity_poly.entity_id
_entity_poly.type
_entity_poly.pdbx_seq_one_letter_code
_entity_poly.pdbx_strand_id
1 'polypeptide(L)'
;MTTTSLSPRERAAQDAAALVALLRATPTTTVSTQLIELGEHLERAIQAFHMEAIRFRAYTMSRLIKQHGSELPAEVAPRMEALLHDLEAAGFQTKSVTA
;
A
#
# COMPACT_ATOMS: atom_id res chain seq x y z
N MET A 1 -27.60 11.12 -11.24
CA MET A 1 -26.56 10.92 -10.22
C MET A 1 -25.29 10.50 -10.92
N THR A 2 -24.35 11.41 -11.15
CA THR A 2 -23.02 11.05 -11.66
C THR A 2 -22.22 10.51 -10.49
N THR A 3 -22.12 9.18 -10.37
CA THR A 3 -21.05 8.57 -9.57
C THR A 3 -19.74 8.98 -10.22
N THR A 4 -19.09 10.01 -9.68
CA THR A 4 -17.74 10.37 -10.10
C THR A 4 -16.84 9.22 -9.70
N SER A 5 -16.50 8.36 -10.65
CA SER A 5 -15.51 7.31 -10.46
C SER A 5 -14.21 7.98 -10.02
N LEU A 6 -13.67 7.55 -8.88
CA LEU A 6 -12.38 8.04 -8.38
C LEU A 6 -11.30 7.88 -9.45
N SER A 7 -10.32 8.78 -9.48
CA SER A 7 -9.11 8.53 -10.26
C SER A 7 -8.36 7.32 -9.69
N PRO A 8 -7.58 6.59 -10.50
CA PRO A 8 -6.74 5.48 -10.00
C PRO A 8 -5.85 5.87 -8.81
N ARG A 9 -5.34 7.11 -8.82
CA ARG A 9 -4.52 7.64 -7.73
C ARG A 9 -5.31 7.84 -6.43
N GLU A 10 -6.54 8.34 -6.51
CA GLU A 10 -7.41 8.50 -5.34
C GLU A 10 -7.81 7.13 -4.77
N ARG A 11 -8.07 6.13 -5.62
CA ARG A 11 -8.28 4.76 -5.16
C ARG A 11 -7.05 4.19 -4.46
N ALA A 12 -5.87 4.31 -5.06
CA ALA A 12 -4.63 3.84 -4.44
C ALA A 12 -4.36 4.51 -3.07
N ALA A 13 -4.66 5.80 -2.93
CA ALA A 13 -4.56 6.48 -1.64
C ALA A 13 -5.57 5.94 -0.61
N GLN A 14 -6.82 5.71 -1.03
CA GLN A 14 -7.85 5.11 -0.17
C GLN A 14 -7.49 3.68 0.25
N ASP A 15 -6.96 2.87 -0.66
CA ASP A 15 -6.54 1.51 -0.38
C ASP A 15 -5.35 1.46 0.59
N ALA A 16 -4.39 2.38 0.44
CA ALA A 16 -3.29 2.53 1.39
C ALA A 16 -3.82 2.89 2.80
N ALA A 17 -4.76 3.83 2.89
CA ALA A 17 -5.38 4.21 4.16
C ALA A 17 -6.21 3.05 4.77
N ALA A 18 -6.94 2.30 3.95
CA ALA A 18 -7.72 1.13 4.38
C ALA A 18 -6.80 0.01 4.88
N LEU A 19 -5.65 -0.20 4.26
CA LEU A 19 -4.64 -1.15 4.72
C LEU A 19 -4.06 -0.76 6.08
N VAL A 20 -3.78 0.53 6.29
CA VAL A 20 -3.36 1.05 7.61
C VAL A 20 -4.43 0.83 8.66
N ALA A 21 -5.70 1.11 8.35
CA ALA A 21 -6.81 0.90 9.27
C ALA A 21 -6.96 -0.58 9.67
N LEU A 22 -6.81 -1.51 8.72
CA LEU A 22 -6.80 -2.94 8.98
C LEU A 22 -5.67 -3.32 9.95
N LEU A 23 -4.44 -2.86 9.69
CA LEU A 23 -3.29 -3.16 10.55
C LEU A 23 -3.48 -2.62 11.97
N ARG A 24 -4.06 -1.43 12.12
CA ARG A 24 -4.38 -0.82 13.43
C ARG A 24 -5.44 -1.58 14.22
N ALA A 25 -6.33 -2.30 13.54
CA ALA A 25 -7.36 -3.11 14.19
C ALA A 25 -6.85 -4.48 14.67
N THR A 26 -5.57 -4.79 14.43
CA THR A 26 -4.97 -6.10 14.72
C THR A 26 -3.99 -6.03 15.89
N PRO A 27 -3.65 -7.16 16.54
CA PRO A 27 -2.71 -7.15 17.65
C PRO A 27 -1.40 -6.46 17.27
N THR A 28 -0.99 -5.49 18.08
CA THR A 28 0.23 -4.71 17.80
C THR A 28 1.46 -5.58 17.94
N THR A 29 2.12 -5.81 16.81
CA THR A 29 3.45 -6.42 16.69
C THR A 29 4.44 -5.41 16.11
N THR A 30 5.73 -5.66 16.29
CA THR A 30 6.79 -4.82 15.68
C THR A 30 6.60 -4.66 14.17
N VAL A 31 6.23 -5.75 13.46
CA VAL A 31 5.99 -5.71 12.01
C VAL A 31 4.73 -4.91 11.67
N SER A 32 3.64 -5.03 12.45
CA SER A 32 2.42 -4.24 12.22
C SER A 32 2.67 -2.75 12.38
N THR A 33 3.47 -2.33 13.38
CA THR A 33 3.85 -0.93 13.58
C THR A 33 4.65 -0.40 12.41
N GLN A 34 5.64 -1.15 11.92
CA GLN A 34 6.42 -0.77 10.74
C GLN A 34 5.56 -0.66 9.48
N LEU A 35 4.63 -1.59 9.28
CA LEU A 35 3.70 -1.57 8.14
C LEU A 35 2.73 -0.39 8.22
N ILE A 36 2.26 -0.03 9.42
CA ILE A 36 1.42 1.16 9.65
C ILE A 36 2.18 2.43 9.25
N GLU A 37 3.40 2.61 9.74
CA GLU A 37 4.22 3.78 9.42
C GLU A 37 4.50 3.87 7.90
N LEU A 38 4.90 2.76 7.29
CA LEU A 38 5.13 2.70 5.84
C LEU A 38 3.87 2.99 5.05
N GLY A 39 2.71 2.47 5.46
CA GLY A 39 1.42 2.67 4.82
C GLY A 39 0.98 4.13 4.85
N GLU A 40 1.11 4.80 6.00
CA GLU A 40 0.80 6.24 6.09
C GLU A 40 1.75 7.09 5.24
N HIS A 41 3.03 6.74 5.19
CA HIS A 41 3.96 7.46 4.33
C HIS A 41 3.71 7.18 2.85
N LEU A 42 3.24 5.98 2.51
CA LEU A 42 2.85 5.63 1.15
C LEU A 42 1.62 6.44 0.71
N GLU A 43 0.59 6.53 1.55
CA GLU A 43 -0.57 7.38 1.32
C GLU A 43 -0.17 8.84 1.01
N ARG A 44 0.65 9.44 1.88
CA ARG A 44 1.16 10.81 1.68
C ARG A 44 1.97 10.95 0.38
N ALA A 45 2.78 9.94 0.04
CA ALA A 45 3.55 9.94 -1.20
C ALA A 45 2.66 9.84 -2.46
N ILE A 46 1.57 9.07 -2.41
CA ILE A 46 0.56 8.97 -3.48
C ILE A 46 -0.14 10.31 -3.67
N GLN A 47 -0.56 10.94 -2.56
CA GLN A 47 -1.21 12.26 -2.60
C GLN A 47 -0.27 13.33 -3.16
N ALA A 48 1.01 13.30 -2.80
CA ALA A 48 2.04 14.22 -3.28
C ALA A 48 2.62 13.87 -4.67
N PHE A 49 2.20 12.77 -5.29
CA PHE A 49 2.72 12.28 -6.56
C PHE A 49 4.26 12.07 -6.56
N HIS A 50 4.80 11.57 -5.46
CA HIS A 50 6.25 11.39 -5.29
C HIS A 50 6.69 9.98 -5.69
N MET A 51 7.16 9.82 -6.94
CA MET A 51 7.36 8.50 -7.59
C MET A 51 8.31 7.58 -6.82
N GLU A 52 9.52 8.06 -6.54
CA GLU A 52 10.53 7.25 -5.85
C GLU A 52 10.08 6.87 -4.44
N ALA A 53 9.37 7.78 -3.75
CA ALA A 53 8.85 7.53 -2.42
C ALA A 53 7.77 6.44 -2.42
N ILE A 54 6.89 6.44 -3.43
CA ILE A 54 5.87 5.39 -3.65
C ILE A 54 6.58 4.06 -3.92
N ARG A 55 7.50 4.01 -4.89
CA ARG A 55 8.20 2.77 -5.28
C ARG A 55 8.92 2.14 -4.11
N PHE A 56 9.71 2.92 -3.37
CA PHE A 56 10.46 2.43 -2.22
C PHE A 56 9.56 1.85 -1.13
N ARG A 57 8.47 2.54 -0.80
CA ARG A 57 7.55 2.12 0.27
C ARG A 57 6.72 0.92 -0.12
N ALA A 58 6.16 0.92 -1.33
CA ALA A 58 5.38 -0.19 -1.85
C ALA A 58 6.22 -1.48 -1.91
N TYR A 59 7.47 -1.39 -2.38
CA TYR A 59 8.42 -2.51 -2.36
C TYR A 59 8.71 -3.00 -0.93
N THR A 60 9.02 -2.07 -0.02
CA THR A 60 9.37 -2.41 1.37
C THR A 60 8.20 -3.09 2.09
N MET A 61 6.98 -2.56 1.93
CA MET A 61 5.77 -3.18 2.49
C MET A 61 5.54 -4.57 1.90
N SER A 62 5.60 -4.74 0.58
CA SER A 62 5.43 -6.05 -0.07
C SER A 62 6.44 -7.08 0.47
N ARG A 63 7.69 -6.67 0.64
CA ARG A 63 8.74 -7.53 1.20
C ARG A 63 8.45 -7.94 2.65
N LEU A 64 8.09 -6.99 3.51
CA LEU A 64 7.75 -7.26 4.91
C LEU A 64 6.54 -8.19 5.03
N ILE A 65 5.50 -7.96 4.22
CA ILE A 65 4.30 -8.80 4.20
C ILE A 65 4.63 -10.23 3.79
N LYS A 66 5.48 -10.41 2.77
CA LYS A 66 5.94 -11.75 2.35
C LYS A 66 6.78 -12.44 3.42
N GLN A 67 7.62 -11.69 4.13
CA GLN A 67 8.50 -12.23 5.17
C GLN A 67 7.74 -12.62 6.44
N HIS A 68 6.70 -11.87 6.80
CA HIS A 68 5.97 -12.01 8.06
C HIS A 68 4.51 -12.44 7.87
N GLY A 69 4.17 -13.04 6.73
CA GLY A 69 2.78 -13.33 6.36
C GLY A 69 2.02 -14.18 7.38
N SER A 70 2.70 -15.04 8.14
CA SER A 70 2.09 -15.86 9.21
C SER A 70 1.71 -15.08 10.45
N GLU A 71 2.29 -13.89 10.66
CA GLU A 71 2.04 -13.01 11.81
C GLU A 71 1.01 -11.91 11.48
N LEU A 72 0.60 -11.82 10.21
CA LEU A 72 -0.31 -10.81 9.70
C LEU A 72 -1.68 -11.43 9.40
N PRO A 73 -2.75 -10.63 9.45
CA PRO A 73 -4.06 -11.07 8.97
C PRO A 73 -4.00 -11.54 7.52
N ALA A 74 -4.73 -12.60 7.20
CA ALA A 74 -4.81 -13.15 5.84
C ALA A 74 -5.27 -12.13 4.79
N GLU A 75 -5.97 -11.07 5.21
CA GLU A 75 -6.43 -9.97 4.36
C GLU A 75 -5.31 -8.99 3.94
N VAL A 76 -4.17 -8.94 4.65
CA VAL A 76 -3.12 -7.94 4.40
C VAL A 76 -2.46 -8.15 3.03
N ALA A 77 -2.09 -9.39 2.70
CA ALA A 77 -1.47 -9.72 1.42
C ALA A 77 -2.35 -9.38 0.20
N PRO A 78 -3.61 -9.83 0.09
CA PRO A 78 -4.45 -9.52 -1.06
C PRO A 78 -4.76 -8.01 -1.17
N ARG A 79 -4.90 -7.29 -0.05
CA ARG A 79 -5.06 -5.82 -0.10
C ARG A 79 -3.81 -5.10 -0.60
N MET A 80 -2.63 -5.59 -0.22
CA MET A 80 -1.38 -5.06 -0.76
C MET A 80 -1.27 -5.31 -2.27
N GLU A 81 -1.67 -6.48 -2.76
CA GLU A 81 -1.67 -6.77 -4.21
C GLU A 81 -2.64 -5.87 -4.98
N ALA A 82 -3.84 -5.63 -4.45
CA ALA A 82 -4.80 -4.70 -5.02
C ALA A 82 -4.24 -3.26 -5.07
N LEU A 83 -3.61 -2.80 -3.99
CA LEU A 83 -2.94 -1.49 -3.95
C LEU A 83 -1.86 -1.37 -5.02
N LEU A 84 -1.04 -2.41 -5.21
CA LEU A 84 0.00 -2.41 -6.25
C LEU A 84 -0.60 -2.34 -7.66
N HIS A 85 -1.71 -3.05 -7.90
CA HIS A 85 -2.43 -2.98 -9.16
C HIS A 85 -3.00 -1.58 -9.43
N ASP A 86 -3.59 -0.94 -8.42
CA ASP A 86 -4.14 0.41 -8.55
C ASP A 86 -3.07 1.48 -8.75
N LEU A 87 -1.89 1.28 -8.14
CA LEU A 87 -0.72 2.10 -8.43
C LEU A 87 -0.23 1.91 -9.88
N GLU A 88 -0.17 0.68 -10.39
CA GLU A 88 0.17 0.41 -11.81
C GLU A 88 -0.85 1.07 -12.75
N ALA A 89 -2.15 0.97 -12.45
CA ALA A 89 -3.21 1.63 -13.21
C ALA A 89 -3.17 3.17 -13.12
N ALA A 90 -2.60 3.72 -12.06
CA ALA A 90 -2.31 5.15 -11.92
C ALA A 90 -1.04 5.61 -12.67
N GLY A 91 -0.34 4.69 -13.35
CA GLY A 91 0.89 4.98 -14.10
C GLY A 91 2.16 4.82 -13.27
N PHE A 92 2.08 4.26 -12.06
CA PHE A 92 3.25 4.02 -11.22
C PHE A 92 3.85 2.65 -11.47
N GLN A 93 5.10 2.61 -11.90
CA GLN A 93 5.86 1.36 -12.00
C GLN A 93 6.21 0.86 -10.59
N THR A 94 5.47 -0.13 -10.11
CA THR A 94 5.67 -0.78 -8.81
C THR A 94 6.59 -2.01 -8.87
N LYS A 95 6.81 -2.54 -10.08
CA LYS A 95 7.82 -3.57 -10.35
C LYS A 95 9.15 -2.89 -10.69
N SER A 96 10.22 -3.31 -10.02
CA SER A 96 11.57 -2.95 -10.45
C SER A 96 11.79 -3.50 -11.85
N VAL A 97 12.11 -2.63 -12.81
CA VAL A 97 12.63 -3.07 -14.09
C VAL A 97 13.96 -3.75 -13.78
N THR A 98 14.08 -5.04 -14.07
CA THR A 98 15.38 -5.70 -14.08
C THR A 98 16.22 -4.97 -15.13
N ALA A 99 17.21 -4.19 -14.69
CA ALA A 99 18.24 -3.65 -15.56
C ALA A 99 19.21 -4.75 -15.95
#